data_AF-A0A645BWN9-F1
#
_entry.id   AF-A0A645BWN9-F1
#
_cell.length_a   1.000
_cell.length_b   1.000
_cell.length_c   1.000
_cell.angle_alpha   90.00
_cell.angle_beta   90.00
_cell.angle_gamma   90.00
#
_symmetry.space_group_name_H-M   'P 1'
#
loop_
_entity.id
_entity.type
_entity.pdbx_description
1 polymer ?
#
loop_
_entity_poly.entity_id
_entity_poly.type
_entity_poly.pdbx_seq_one_letter_code
_entity_poly.pdbx_strand_id
1 'polypeptide(L)'
;MPKGAERKKHTGEFKQKVVEDLRENMLSYREAARKYELSDHKTVMRWERIYLEEGAQRLYIDQRGRASKLGITRKGRPLKLDKKVEEDLIAENQRLKAENDYLKKLNALVSERVQREKKHKS
;
A
#
# COMPACT_ATOMS: atom_id res chain seq x y z
N MET A 1 -15.71 -5.72 37.53
CA MET A 1 -15.15 -5.76 36.16
C MET A 1 -14.23 -4.56 36.00
N PRO A 2 -12.91 -4.71 35.78
CA PRO A 2 -12.06 -3.54 35.60
C PRO A 2 -12.35 -2.88 34.25
N LYS A 3 -12.47 -1.56 34.27
CA LYS A 3 -12.81 -0.70 33.14
C LYS A 3 -11.76 -0.88 32.03
N GLY A 4 -12.21 -1.10 30.81
CA GLY A 4 -11.33 -1.27 29.65
C GLY A 4 -10.38 -0.09 29.53
N ALA A 5 -9.07 -0.36 29.52
CA ALA A 5 -8.04 0.67 29.43
C ALA A 5 -8.30 1.61 28.23
N GLU A 6 -8.39 2.91 28.51
CA GLU A 6 -8.52 3.92 27.47
C GLU A 6 -7.33 3.82 26.50
N ARG A 7 -7.63 3.45 25.26
CA ARG A 7 -6.58 3.32 24.24
C ARG A 7 -6.16 4.71 23.80
N LYS A 8 -4.95 5.13 24.21
CA LYS A 8 -4.27 6.34 23.70
C LYS A 8 -4.44 6.43 22.18
N LYS A 9 -4.92 7.59 21.71
CA LYS A 9 -5.05 7.88 20.28
C LYS A 9 -3.72 8.45 19.80
N HIS A 10 -3.17 7.85 18.76
CA HIS A 10 -1.95 8.32 18.10
C HIS A 10 -2.32 9.00 16.79
N THR A 11 -1.75 10.18 16.53
CA THR A 11 -1.90 10.89 15.25
C THR A 11 -1.20 10.12 14.13
N GLY A 12 -1.60 10.35 12.87
CA GLY A 12 -0.96 9.71 11.72
C GLY A 12 0.53 10.01 11.63
N GLU A 13 0.90 11.28 11.83
CA GLU A 13 2.28 11.77 11.84
C GLU A 13 3.14 11.04 12.88
N PHE A 14 2.62 10.87 14.10
CA PHE A 14 3.35 10.15 15.15
C PHE A 14 3.59 8.69 14.76
N LYS A 15 2.58 8.01 14.19
CA LYS A 15 2.74 6.62 13.74
C LYS A 15 3.78 6.50 12.63
N GLN A 16 3.73 7.42 11.66
CA GLN A 16 4.69 7.43 10.55
C GLN A 16 6.11 7.64 11.07
N LYS A 17 6.32 8.64 11.93
CA LYS A 17 7.62 8.91 12.56
C LYS A 17 8.19 7.68 13.27
N VAL A 18 7.36 6.96 14.04
CA VAL A 18 7.77 5.75 14.77
C VAL A 18 8.22 4.64 13.81
N VAL A 19 7.51 4.45 12.69
CA VAL A 19 7.84 3.40 11.72
C VAL A 19 9.09 3.76 10.90
N GLU A 20 9.23 5.02 10.52
CA GLU A 20 10.43 5.50 9.80
C GLU A 20 11.67 5.38 10.68
N ASP A 21 11.61 5.86 11.92
CA ASP A 21 12.71 5.75 12.88
C ASP A 21 13.08 4.29 13.20
N LEU A 22 12.10 3.39 13.26
CA LEU A 22 12.35 1.96 13.41
C LEU A 22 13.17 1.40 12.24
N ARG A 23 12.87 1.80 11.01
CA ARG A 23 13.55 1.28 9.81
C ARG A 23 14.90 1.93 9.58
N GLU A 24 14.99 3.24 9.78
CA GLU A 24 16.24 4.00 9.61
C GLU A 24 17.30 3.59 10.62
N ASN A 25 16.90 3.38 11.88
CA ASN A 25 17.81 3.00 12.96
C ASN A 25 17.84 1.48 13.22
N MET A 26 17.18 0.67 12.38
CA MET A 26 17.04 -0.79 12.53
C MET A 26 16.68 -1.24 13.96
N LEU A 27 15.76 -0.52 14.60
CA LEU A 27 15.32 -0.80 15.96
C LEU A 27 14.46 -2.07 15.98
N SER A 28 14.59 -2.86 17.05
CA SER A 28 13.58 -3.89 17.32
C SER A 28 12.24 -3.24 17.71
N TYR A 29 11.14 -3.96 17.51
CA TYR A 29 9.81 -3.49 17.91
C TYR A 29 9.71 -3.14 19.39
N ARG A 30 10.48 -3.82 20.25
CA ARG A 30 10.51 -3.57 21.70
C ARG A 30 11.28 -2.30 22.03
N GLU A 31 12.39 -2.04 21.35
CA GLU A 31 13.17 -0.82 21.52
C GLU A 31 12.39 0.40 21.03
N ALA A 32 11.78 0.32 19.85
CA ALA A 32 10.90 1.37 19.35
C ALA A 32 9.73 1.62 20.32
N ALA A 33 9.09 0.56 20.85
CA ALA A 33 8.02 0.72 21.82
C ALA A 33 8.48 1.41 23.10
N ARG A 34 9.69 1.12 23.61
CA ARG A 34 10.25 1.80 24.78
C ARG A 34 10.59 3.26 24.47
N LYS A 35 11.25 3.53 23.33
CA LYS A 35 11.65 4.88 22.89
C LYS A 35 10.47 5.83 22.78
N TYR A 36 9.32 5.33 22.33
CA TYR A 36 8.10 6.09 22.11
C TYR A 36 7.01 5.88 23.18
N GLU A 37 7.36 5.27 24.32
CA GLU A 37 6.47 5.02 25.45
C GLU A 37 5.15 4.32 25.07
N LEU A 38 5.24 3.39 24.12
CA LEU A 38 4.12 2.59 23.66
C LEU A 38 3.90 1.41 24.60
N SER A 39 2.65 1.17 24.98
CA SER A 39 2.28 0.11 25.91
C SER A 39 2.50 -1.30 25.35
N ASP A 40 2.49 -1.47 24.03
CA ASP A 40 2.70 -2.77 23.40
C ASP A 40 3.46 -2.64 22.07
N HIS A 41 4.58 -3.36 21.96
CA HIS A 41 5.37 -3.54 20.73
C HIS A 41 4.56 -4.06 19.53
N LYS A 42 3.47 -4.82 19.77
CA LYS A 42 2.57 -5.26 18.68
C LYS A 42 1.89 -4.08 17.98
N THR A 43 1.80 -2.93 18.63
CA THR A 43 1.27 -1.69 18.03
C THR A 43 2.22 -1.19 16.94
N VAL A 44 3.52 -1.18 17.22
CA VAL A 44 4.56 -0.79 16.26
C VAL A 44 4.59 -1.76 15.08
N MET A 45 4.61 -3.06 15.35
CA MET A 45 4.56 -4.11 14.31
C MET A 45 3.34 -3.95 13.39
N ARG A 46 2.17 -3.59 13.94
CA ARG A 46 0.98 -3.34 13.13
C ARG A 46 1.13 -2.11 12.23
N TRP A 47 1.71 -1.03 12.75
CA TRP A 47 1.93 0.19 11.95
C TRP A 47 2.94 -0.05 10.84
N GLU A 48 4.04 -0.75 11.12
CA GLU A 48 5.02 -1.11 10.10
C GLU A 48 4.38 -1.96 9.00
N ARG A 49 3.60 -2.98 9.35
CA ARG A 49 2.89 -3.78 8.33
C ARG A 49 1.98 -2.93 7.44
N ILE A 50 1.19 -2.03 8.04
CA ILE A 50 0.32 -1.12 7.28
C ILE A 50 1.13 -0.21 6.37
N TYR A 51 2.26 0.31 6.86
CA TYR A 51 3.16 1.16 6.10
C TYR A 51 3.74 0.42 4.88
N LEU A 52 4.13 -0.84 5.04
CA LEU A 52 4.70 -1.66 3.96
C LEU A 52 3.65 -2.14 2.94
N GLU A 53 2.46 -2.52 3.40
CA GLU A 53 1.41 -3.08 2.53
C GLU A 53 0.59 -1.99 1.82
N GLU A 54 0.26 -0.90 2.53
CA GLU A 54 -0.73 0.09 2.09
C GLU A 54 -0.18 1.52 2.02
N GLY A 55 1.07 1.75 2.43
CA GLY A 55 1.74 3.05 2.43
C GLY A 55 1.47 3.91 3.69
N ALA A 56 2.26 4.99 3.82
CA ALA A 56 2.21 5.91 4.97
C ALA A 56 0.82 6.55 5.16
N GLN A 57 0.14 6.89 4.07
CA GLN A 57 -1.18 7.51 4.04
C GLN A 57 -2.21 6.68 4.82
N ARG A 58 -2.05 5.36 4.83
CA ARG A 58 -2.96 4.47 5.55
C ARG A 58 -2.87 4.63 7.07
N LEU A 59 -1.75 5.09 7.62
CA LEU A 59 -1.58 5.35 9.05
C LEU A 59 -2.39 6.56 9.57
N TYR A 60 -2.73 7.48 8.67
CA TYR A 60 -3.52 8.69 8.97
C TYR A 60 -5.01 8.41 9.05
N ILE A 61 -5.46 7.29 8.48
CA ILE A 61 -6.87 6.95 8.44
C ILE A 61 -7.28 6.28 9.75
N ASP A 62 -8.13 6.92 10.55
CA ASP A 62 -8.77 6.26 11.70
C ASP A 62 -9.88 5.33 11.20
N GLN A 63 -9.62 4.02 11.25
CA GLN A 63 -10.59 2.98 10.93
C GLN A 63 -11.44 2.55 12.12
N ARG A 64 -11.21 3.09 13.33
CA ARG A 64 -12.04 2.77 14.51
C ARG A 64 -13.49 3.19 14.21
N GLY A 65 -14.40 2.20 14.19
CA GLY A 65 -15.84 2.44 13.99
C GLY A 65 -16.31 2.61 12.53
N ARG A 66 -15.43 2.57 11.52
CA ARG A 66 -15.87 2.73 10.10
C ARG A 66 -16.60 1.51 9.52
N ALA A 67 -16.44 0.33 10.11
CA ALA A 67 -17.12 -0.88 9.65
C ALA A 67 -18.66 -0.78 9.77
N SER A 68 -19.21 0.12 10.60
CA SER A 68 -20.67 0.27 10.74
C SER A 68 -21.27 1.41 9.91
N LYS A 69 -20.51 2.44 9.54
CA LYS A 69 -21.05 3.66 8.89
C LYS A 69 -20.97 3.69 7.36
N LEU A 70 -20.06 2.93 6.75
CA LEU A 70 -19.85 2.92 5.29
C LEU A 70 -20.33 1.64 4.60
N GLY A 71 -21.01 0.72 5.32
CA GLY A 71 -21.38 -0.58 4.75
C GLY A 71 -20.18 -1.43 4.30
N ILE A 72 -18.95 -1.03 4.65
CA ILE A 72 -17.73 -1.79 4.32
C ILE A 72 -17.73 -3.00 5.23
N THR A 73 -18.12 -4.13 4.63
CA THR A 73 -18.10 -5.44 5.25
C THR A 73 -16.73 -5.74 5.83
N ARG A 74 -16.75 -6.44 6.97
CA ARG A 74 -15.56 -6.94 7.69
C ARG A 74 -14.53 -7.52 6.71
N LYS A 75 -13.25 -7.34 7.04
CA LYS A 75 -12.06 -7.94 6.38
C LYS A 75 -12.42 -9.23 5.61
N GLY A 76 -12.20 -9.21 4.30
CA GLY A 76 -12.29 -10.39 3.44
C GLY A 76 -13.50 -10.44 2.49
N ARG A 77 -14.42 -9.47 2.55
CA ARG A 77 -15.48 -9.37 1.53
C ARG A 77 -15.22 -8.14 0.64
N PRO A 78 -14.83 -8.33 -0.63
CA PRO A 78 -14.71 -7.20 -1.55
C PRO A 78 -16.07 -6.50 -1.67
N LEU A 79 -16.04 -5.17 -1.72
CA LEU A 79 -17.21 -4.40 -2.12
C LEU A 79 -17.60 -4.92 -3.50
N LYS A 80 -18.86 -5.37 -3.64
CA LYS A 80 -19.43 -5.54 -4.97
C LYS A 80 -19.51 -4.13 -5.54
N LEU A 81 -18.66 -3.81 -6.52
CA LEU A 81 -18.88 -2.61 -7.30
C LEU A 81 -20.16 -2.85 -8.10
N ASP A 82 -20.84 -1.78 -8.49
CA ASP A 82 -21.97 -1.94 -9.40
C ASP A 82 -21.47 -2.65 -10.66
N LYS A 83 -22.16 -3.75 -11.05
CA LYS A 83 -21.68 -4.66 -12.11
C LYS A 83 -21.22 -3.94 -13.38
N LYS A 84 -21.90 -2.84 -13.72
CA LYS A 84 -21.58 -1.97 -14.86
C LYS A 84 -20.17 -1.36 -14.76
N VAL A 85 -19.78 -0.88 -13.58
CA VAL A 85 -18.46 -0.30 -13.33
C VAL A 85 -17.37 -1.38 -13.41
N GLU A 86 -17.65 -2.59 -12.96
CA GLU A 86 -16.71 -3.72 -13.08
C GLU A 86 -16.47 -4.09 -14.54
N GLU A 87 -17.53 -4.19 -15.34
CA GLU A 87 -17.45 -4.47 -16.78
C GLU A 87 -16.66 -3.39 -17.54
N ASP A 88 -16.98 -2.11 -17.30
CA ASP A 88 -16.26 -0.98 -17.93
C ASP A 88 -14.76 -1.00 -17.58
N LEU A 89 -14.42 -1.30 -16.32
CA LEU A 89 -13.04 -1.37 -15.87
C LEU A 89 -12.28 -2.57 -16.47
N ILE A 90 -12.95 -3.71 -16.64
CA ILE A 90 -12.38 -4.89 -17.30
C ILE A 90 -12.10 -4.59 -18.77
N ALA A 91 -13.03 -3.94 -19.46
CA ALA A 91 -12.86 -3.54 -20.86
C ALA A 91 -11.68 -2.57 -21.03
N GLU A 92 -11.58 -1.55 -20.17
CA GLU A 92 -10.47 -0.61 -20.20
C GLU A 92 -9.13 -1.30 -19.89
N ASN A 93 -9.10 -2.22 -18.92
CA ASN A 93 -7.88 -2.97 -18.61
C ASN A 93 -7.41 -3.84 -19.79
N GLN A 94 -8.36 -4.46 -20.52
CA GLN A 94 -8.05 -5.22 -21.72
C GLN A 94 -7.52 -4.31 -22.84
N ARG A 95 -8.14 -3.14 -23.04
CA ARG A 95 -7.67 -2.13 -24.01
C ARG A 95 -6.24 -1.69 -23.71
N LEU A 96 -5.98 -1.33 -22.45
CA LEU A 96 -4.66 -0.88 -22.00
C LEU A 96 -3.61 -1.99 -22.09
N LYS A 97 -3.97 -3.26 -21.88
CA LYS A 97 -3.06 -4.38 -22.09
C LYS A 97 -2.70 -4.54 -23.56
N ALA A 98 -3.67 -4.46 -24.46
CA ALA A 98 -3.41 -4.52 -25.90
C ALA A 98 -2.52 -3.35 -26.36
N GLU A 99 -2.76 -2.15 -25.86
CA GLU A 99 -1.94 -0.97 -26.14
C GLU A 99 -0.49 -1.15 -25.66
N ASN A 100 -0.31 -1.63 -24.42
CA ASN A 100 1.01 -1.91 -23.88
C ASN A 100 1.76 -2.98 -24.68
N ASP A 101 1.07 -4.05 -25.11
CA ASP A 101 1.69 -5.11 -25.91
C ASP A 101 2.08 -4.61 -27.30
N TYR A 102 1.27 -3.73 -27.90
CA TYR A 102 1.62 -3.06 -29.15
C TYR A 102 2.87 -2.19 -28.98
N LEU A 103 2.93 -1.36 -27.93
CA LEU A 103 4.09 -0.52 -27.65
C LEU A 103 5.37 -1.35 -27.40
N LYS A 104 5.27 -2.48 -26.70
CA LYS A 104 6.40 -3.40 -26.51
C LYS A 104 6.91 -3.98 -27.82
N LYS A 105 6.01 -4.41 -28.72
CA LYS A 105 6.38 -4.91 -30.06
C LYS A 105 7.04 -3.81 -30.89
N LEU A 106 6.48 -2.60 -30.88
CA LEU A 106 7.06 -1.46 -31.59
C LEU A 106 8.48 -1.15 -31.09
N ASN A 107 8.66 -1.09 -29.77
CA ASN A 107 9.98 -0.87 -29.17
C ASN A 107 10.98 -1.97 -29.52
N ALA A 108 10.55 -3.23 -29.60
CA ALA A 108 11.40 -4.34 -30.02
C ALA A 108 11.89 -4.18 -31.48
N LEU A 109 10.99 -3.83 -32.41
CA LEU A 109 11.32 -3.61 -33.81
C LEU A 109 12.27 -2.41 -34.01
N VAL A 110 12.00 -1.31 -33.30
CA VAL A 110 12.87 -0.12 -33.33
C VAL A 110 14.25 -0.47 -32.78
N SER A 111 14.31 -1.19 -31.65
CA SER A 111 15.57 -1.64 -31.05
C SER A 111 16.36 -2.53 -32.02
N GLU A 112 15.71 -3.48 -32.67
CA GLU A 112 16.33 -4.34 -33.67
C GLU A 112 16.90 -3.54 -34.85
N ARG A 113 16.14 -2.58 -35.38
CA ARG A 113 16.60 -1.70 -36.47
C ARG A 113 17.85 -0.93 -36.07
N VAL A 114 17.86 -0.32 -34.88
CA VAL A 114 19.02 0.42 -34.37
C VAL A 114 20.25 -0.48 -34.25
N GLN A 115 20.09 -1.72 -33.79
CA GLN A 115 21.20 -2.68 -33.70
C GLN A 115 21.74 -3.06 -35.09
N ARG A 116 20.87 -3.27 -36.07
CA ARG A 116 21.29 -3.55 -37.46
C ARG A 116 22.06 -2.36 -38.06
N GLU A 117 21.56 -1.14 -37.91
CA GLU A 117 22.22 0.07 -38.41
C GLU A 117 23.59 0.31 -37.77
N LYS A 118 23.76 0.00 -36.47
CA LYS A 118 25.06 0.06 -35.79
C LYS A 118 26.05 -0.97 -36.34
N LYS A 119 25.61 -2.19 -36.64
CA LYS A 119 26.46 -3.23 -37.24
C LYS A 119 26.91 -2.90 -38.66
N HIS A 120 26.09 -2.20 -39.44
CA HIS A 120 26.46 -1.78 -40.81
C HIS A 120 27.43 -0.59 -40.87
N LYS A 121 27.54 0.19 -39.78
CA LYS A 121 28.45 1.35 -39.69
C LYS A 121 29.80 1.02 -39.04
N SER A 122 29.98 -0.20 -38.54
CA SER A 122 31.25 -0.73 -38.04
C SER A 122 31.93 -1.59 -39.09
#